data_AF-A0A6A6JCJ3-F1
#
_entry.id   AF-A0A6A6JCJ3-F1
#
_cell.length_a   1.000
_cell.length_b   1.000
_cell.length_c   1.000
_cell.angle_alpha   90.00
_cell.angle_beta   90.00
_cell.angle_gamma   90.00
#
_symmetry.space_group_name_H-M   'P 1'
#
loop_
_entity.id
_entity.type
_entity.pdbx_description
1 polymer ?
#
loop_
_entity_poly.entity_id
_entity_poly.type
_entity_poly.pdbx_seq_one_letter_code
_entity_poly.pdbx_strand_id
1 'polypeptide(L)'
;MDTFVSRKRRRLSPSPEPTAEDEDSTELKLALLASLHPQLDGDVLLEALIHFEGSVQQASVALGRDHAFSPTRKPAPSRIGHQSSLSAYGIAPGDTEVTKRPRTRKGRTLHLYDPQDIEAHTPCSIIHNFLPANEADALLLELLEQAPTYSKLEFQLFERVVKSPHTFCFYVNSLSDAEEQKAEYIYDGRKVEDVRQSTPEMLKASKKVEEAVNSEIQRRIRDFYPNGRKLKYQSPEPWRANTAFVNCYDGPHESVGYHTDQLTYLGPRAVIGSLSLGVAREFRIRKIVAEDEDHRKEDGSLADAQGQISIHLPHNSLLVMHADMQEEWKHSIAPAQAIDPHPLAGNKRLNITYRSYKDNLHPKYTPRCKCGIPTVLRCVMRRKETRGRYMWMCHTNYIPGQEGCSFFQWAEFDDDGDPPWAWAAKAEKKTAVEREDSLCREPRDESVGQPTKRG
;
A
#
# COMPACT_ATOMS: atom_id res chain seq x y z
N MET A 1 57.41 62.92 33.23
CA MET A 1 58.27 61.73 33.08
C MET A 1 57.36 60.52 32.90
N ASP A 2 56.63 60.46 31.79
CA ASP A 2 57.16 60.16 30.46
C ASP A 2 57.83 58.79 30.44
N THR A 3 57.25 57.83 29.75
CA THR A 3 57.66 57.43 28.39
C THR A 3 56.99 56.08 28.06
N PHE A 4 56.01 56.01 27.15
CA PHE A 4 56.10 56.03 25.68
C PHE A 4 56.79 54.80 25.02
N VAL A 5 55.94 53.97 24.39
CA VAL A 5 55.95 53.57 22.95
C VAL A 5 57.03 52.58 22.43
N SER A 6 56.60 51.44 21.85
CA SER A 6 56.38 51.32 20.37
C SER A 6 56.01 49.90 19.84
N ARG A 7 54.81 49.82 19.25
CA ARG A 7 54.40 49.23 17.95
C ARG A 7 54.94 47.86 17.44
N LYS A 8 54.01 46.97 17.04
CA LYS A 8 53.57 46.80 15.62
C LYS A 8 52.29 45.94 15.44
N ARG A 9 51.38 46.43 14.58
CA ARG A 9 50.14 45.81 14.06
C ARG A 9 50.42 44.62 13.12
N ARG A 10 49.49 43.65 13.06
CA ARG A 10 49.20 42.87 11.83
C ARG A 10 47.71 42.45 11.71
N ARG A 11 47.07 43.08 10.71
CA ARG A 11 45.86 42.79 9.90
C ARG A 11 44.62 42.07 10.49
N LEU A 12 43.50 42.80 10.39
CA LEU A 12 42.12 42.31 10.30
C LEU A 12 41.88 41.57 8.96
N SER A 13 41.10 40.50 9.01
CA SER A 13 40.40 39.87 7.87
C SER A 13 38.93 39.65 8.26
N PRO A 14 38.02 39.64 7.27
CA PRO A 14 36.66 40.16 7.41
C PRO A 14 35.66 39.19 8.06
N SER A 15 34.60 39.79 8.58
CA SER A 15 33.37 39.20 9.12
C SER A 15 32.83 38.06 8.25
N PRO A 16 32.36 36.95 8.82
CA PRO A 16 31.52 36.02 8.07
C PRO A 16 30.16 36.68 7.82
N GLU A 17 29.74 36.69 6.55
CA GLU A 17 28.39 37.04 6.12
C GLU A 17 27.35 36.10 6.77
N PRO A 18 26.12 36.56 7.04
CA PRO A 18 25.08 35.72 7.60
C PRO A 18 24.55 34.79 6.50
N THR A 19 24.88 33.50 6.58
CA THR A 19 24.11 32.46 5.88
C THR A 19 22.81 32.23 6.65
N ALA A 20 21.76 32.92 6.22
CA ALA A 20 20.41 32.74 6.73
C ALA A 20 19.75 31.54 6.03
N GLU A 21 19.72 30.39 6.70
CA GLU A 21 18.79 29.30 6.38
C GLU A 21 18.19 28.78 7.71
N ASP A 22 16.97 29.26 7.99
CA ASP A 22 15.84 28.55 8.61
C ASP A 22 16.10 27.50 9.72
N GLU A 23 16.35 27.97 10.95
CA GLU A 23 16.14 27.20 12.19
C GLU A 23 14.96 27.75 13.03
N ASP A 24 13.99 28.40 12.40
CA ASP A 24 12.82 28.91 13.11
C ASP A 24 11.83 27.77 13.41
N SER A 25 11.44 27.61 14.68
CA SER A 25 10.40 26.67 15.12
C SER A 25 9.12 26.85 14.31
N THR A 26 8.40 25.75 14.02
CA THR A 26 7.11 25.79 13.30
C THR A 26 6.13 26.79 13.94
N GLU A 27 6.12 26.92 15.27
CA GLU A 27 5.30 27.91 15.98
C GLU A 27 5.66 29.36 15.62
N LEU A 28 6.95 29.67 15.44
CA LEU A 28 7.42 30.99 15.03
C LEU A 28 7.02 31.29 13.58
N LYS A 29 7.14 30.29 12.70
CA LYS A 29 6.73 30.39 11.29
C LYS A 29 5.23 30.60 11.14
N LEU A 30 4.43 29.91 11.95
CA LEU A 30 2.97 30.12 12.03
C LEU A 30 2.63 31.50 12.59
N ALA A 31 3.32 31.96 13.63
CA ALA A 31 3.11 33.30 14.18
C ALA A 31 3.45 34.40 13.16
N LEU A 32 4.51 34.21 12.37
CA LEU A 32 4.88 35.10 11.26
C LEU A 32 3.79 35.11 10.18
N LEU A 33 3.30 33.96 9.75
CA LEU A 33 2.21 33.87 8.78
C LEU A 33 0.91 34.48 9.31
N ALA A 34 0.58 34.27 10.59
CA ALA A 34 -0.59 34.85 11.24
C ALA A 34 -0.48 36.38 11.33
N SER A 35 0.73 36.91 11.50
CA SER A 35 0.98 38.35 11.45
C SER A 35 0.84 38.92 10.03
N LEU A 36 1.19 38.16 9.00
CA LEU A 36 1.10 38.58 7.60
C LEU A 36 -0.31 38.43 7.01
N HIS A 37 -1.10 37.49 7.52
CA HIS A 37 -2.46 37.18 7.08
C HIS A 37 -3.44 37.06 8.26
N PRO A 38 -3.69 38.15 9.01
CA PRO A 38 -4.48 38.12 10.26
C PRO A 38 -5.96 37.73 10.06
N GLN A 39 -6.45 37.74 8.82
CA GLN A 39 -7.81 37.34 8.45
C GLN A 39 -7.98 35.83 8.22
N LEU A 40 -6.90 35.05 8.22
CA LEU A 40 -6.91 33.61 7.94
C LEU A 40 -6.80 32.80 9.24
N ASP A 41 -7.47 31.65 9.27
CA ASP A 41 -7.46 30.73 10.41
C ASP A 41 -6.12 29.98 10.51
N GLY A 42 -5.73 29.60 11.73
CA GLY A 42 -4.46 28.92 12.02
C GLY A 42 -4.27 27.63 11.22
N ASP A 43 -5.36 26.89 10.97
CA ASP A 43 -5.35 25.67 10.17
C ASP A 43 -4.93 25.95 8.71
N VAL A 44 -5.42 27.05 8.11
CA VAL A 44 -5.08 27.44 6.73
C VAL A 44 -3.60 27.85 6.63
N LEU A 45 -3.11 28.55 7.65
CA LEU A 45 -1.71 28.98 7.72
C LEU A 45 -0.76 27.78 7.88
N LEU A 46 -1.14 26.81 8.71
CA LEU A 46 -0.39 25.56 8.89
C LEU A 46 -0.36 24.73 7.62
N GLU A 47 -1.49 24.59 6.94
CA GLU A 47 -1.57 23.88 5.66
C GLU A 47 -0.70 24.52 4.58
N ALA A 48 -0.75 25.85 4.44
CA ALA A 48 0.12 26.58 3.51
C ALA A 48 1.61 26.39 3.87
N LEU A 49 1.96 26.45 5.16
CA LEU A 49 3.33 26.28 5.61
C LEU A 49 3.85 24.86 5.32
N ILE A 50 3.03 23.82 5.54
CA ILE A 50 3.38 22.43 5.22
C ILE A 50 3.57 22.27 3.70
N HIS A 51 2.66 22.82 2.89
CA HIS A 51 2.71 22.71 1.43
C HIS A 51 3.98 23.32 0.82
N PHE A 52 4.42 24.46 1.34
CA PHE A 52 5.64 25.14 0.89
C PHE A 52 6.88 24.74 1.73
N GLU A 53 6.89 23.52 2.27
CA GLU A 53 8.02 22.90 2.98
C GLU A 53 8.60 23.77 4.11
N GLY A 54 7.76 24.53 4.81
CA GLY A 54 8.17 25.41 5.89
C GLY A 54 8.67 26.79 5.44
N SER A 55 8.52 27.15 4.16
CA SER A 55 8.86 28.50 3.66
C SER A 55 7.73 29.50 3.92
N VAL A 56 7.96 30.41 4.86
CA VAL A 56 7.02 31.51 5.19
C VAL A 56 6.81 32.43 3.98
N GLN A 57 7.86 32.73 3.20
CA GLN A 57 7.73 33.63 2.04
C GLN A 57 6.85 33.04 0.95
N GLN A 58 7.06 31.76 0.58
CA GLN A 58 6.28 31.12 -0.48
C GLN A 58 4.82 30.91 -0.04
N ALA A 59 4.60 30.49 1.20
CA ALA A 59 3.27 30.38 1.79
C ALA A 59 2.56 31.74 1.78
N SER A 60 3.22 32.82 2.23
CA SER A 60 2.63 34.16 2.25
C SER A 60 2.27 34.69 0.85
N VAL A 61 3.09 34.41 -0.17
CA VAL A 61 2.81 34.83 -1.56
C VAL A 61 1.60 34.09 -2.12
N ALA A 62 1.46 32.79 -1.83
CA ALA A 62 0.30 32.01 -2.26
C ALA A 62 -0.99 32.48 -1.57
N LEU A 63 -0.93 32.76 -0.27
CA LEU A 63 -2.06 33.26 0.52
C LEU A 63 -2.48 34.69 0.12
N GLY A 64 -1.55 35.51 -0.37
CA GLY A 64 -1.82 36.88 -0.79
C GLY A 64 -2.43 37.05 -2.19
N ARG A 65 -2.57 35.96 -2.98
CA ARG A 65 -2.93 36.06 -4.40
C ARG A 65 -4.42 36.13 -4.73
N ASP A 66 -5.35 35.97 -3.78
CA ASP A 66 -6.79 36.12 -4.07
C ASP A 66 -7.55 36.87 -2.97
N HIS A 67 -7.94 38.13 -3.27
CA HIS A 67 -8.83 38.95 -2.45
C HIS A 67 -10.33 38.73 -2.76
N ALA A 68 -10.72 37.59 -3.35
CA ALA A 68 -12.11 37.28 -3.69
C ALA A 68 -12.66 36.10 -2.88
N PHE A 69 -12.68 36.22 -1.55
CA PHE A 69 -13.38 35.25 -0.69
C PHE A 69 -14.91 35.37 -0.88
N SER A 70 -15.52 34.41 -1.58
CA SER A 70 -16.92 34.05 -1.36
C SER A 70 -16.99 32.88 -0.38
N PRO A 71 -17.81 32.96 0.70
CA PRO A 71 -17.87 31.92 1.71
C PRO A 71 -18.69 30.73 1.18
N THR A 72 -18.07 29.84 0.42
CA THR A 72 -18.69 28.57 0.05
C THR A 72 -18.14 27.46 0.93
N ARG A 73 -18.96 27.09 1.93
CA ARG A 73 -18.89 25.90 2.80
C ARG A 73 -17.59 25.71 3.60
N LYS A 74 -17.68 25.97 4.91
CA LYS A 74 -16.71 25.47 5.91
C LYS A 74 -16.56 23.94 5.74
N PRO A 75 -15.34 23.40 5.57
CA PRO A 75 -15.09 21.97 5.72
C PRO A 75 -15.44 21.51 7.15
N ALA A 76 -15.85 20.26 7.30
CA ALA A 76 -15.98 19.63 8.61
C ALA A 76 -14.62 19.64 9.34
N PRO A 77 -14.58 19.68 10.68
CA PRO A 77 -13.32 19.68 11.42
C PRO A 77 -12.44 18.51 11.00
N SER A 78 -11.16 18.79 10.74
CA SER A 78 -10.15 17.79 10.41
C SER A 78 -10.13 16.72 11.51
N ARG A 79 -10.35 15.47 11.14
CA ARG A 79 -10.07 14.35 12.05
C ARG A 79 -8.56 14.18 12.13
N ILE A 80 -8.05 13.85 13.32
CA ILE A 80 -6.62 13.67 13.62
C ILE A 80 -5.92 12.89 12.48
N GLY A 81 -4.88 13.48 11.89
CA GLY A 81 -4.08 12.87 10.82
C GLY A 81 -4.58 13.07 9.38
N HIS A 82 -5.60 13.92 9.15
CA HIS A 82 -6.08 14.27 7.81
C HIS A 82 -5.55 15.64 7.38
N GLN A 83 -4.61 15.68 6.43
CA GLN A 83 -4.21 16.92 5.75
C GLN A 83 -5.15 17.17 4.58
N SER A 84 -5.73 18.38 4.49
CA SER A 84 -6.71 18.72 3.43
C SER A 84 -5.99 19.32 2.22
N SER A 85 -6.43 19.04 1.00
CA SER A 85 -5.87 19.70 -0.19
C SER A 85 -6.19 21.22 -0.14
N LEU A 86 -5.22 22.07 -0.49
CA LEU A 86 -5.39 23.55 -0.51
C LEU A 86 -6.53 24.01 -1.45
N SER A 87 -6.91 23.17 -2.42
CA SER A 87 -8.09 23.38 -3.27
C SER A 87 -9.40 23.44 -2.47
N ALA A 88 -9.48 22.78 -1.31
CA ALA A 88 -10.63 22.88 -0.41
C ALA A 88 -10.80 24.28 0.20
N TYR A 89 -9.73 25.10 0.18
CA TYR A 89 -9.70 26.48 0.67
C TYR A 89 -9.65 27.52 -0.46
N GLY A 90 -9.83 27.09 -1.73
CA GLY A 90 -9.86 28.01 -2.88
C GLY A 90 -8.49 28.54 -3.32
N ILE A 91 -7.39 27.96 -2.86
CA ILE A 91 -6.03 28.35 -3.27
C ILE A 91 -5.68 27.54 -4.53
N ALA A 92 -5.74 28.19 -5.70
CA ALA A 92 -5.35 27.58 -6.96
C ALA A 92 -3.82 27.56 -7.12
N PRO A 93 -3.23 26.48 -7.68
CA PRO A 93 -1.86 26.54 -8.15
C PRO A 93 -1.78 27.54 -9.30
N GLY A 94 -1.01 28.62 -9.11
CA GLY A 94 -0.82 29.63 -10.16
C GLY A 94 -0.24 29.01 -11.43
N ASP A 95 -0.72 29.49 -12.59
CA ASP A 95 -0.29 29.12 -13.95
C ASP A 95 1.22 29.26 -14.16
N THR A 96 1.96 28.29 -13.63
CA THR A 96 3.32 28.00 -14.02
C THR A 96 3.27 26.57 -14.52
N GLU A 97 3.56 26.35 -15.79
CA GLU A 97 3.78 25.03 -16.36
C GLU A 97 4.74 24.27 -15.44
N VAL A 98 4.20 23.40 -14.60
CA VAL A 98 4.99 22.49 -13.78
C VAL A 98 5.49 21.43 -14.75
N THR A 99 6.58 21.75 -15.42
CA THR A 99 7.43 20.76 -16.08
C THR A 99 7.62 19.60 -15.10
N LYS A 100 7.22 18.39 -15.52
CA LYS A 100 7.24 17.13 -14.77
C LYS A 100 8.67 16.78 -14.33
N ARG A 101 9.21 17.47 -13.33
CA ARG A 101 10.50 17.15 -12.72
C ARG A 101 10.24 16.21 -11.54
N PRO A 102 10.98 15.10 -11.41
CA PRO A 102 10.84 14.23 -10.24
C PRO A 102 11.18 15.03 -8.98
N ARG A 103 10.19 15.18 -8.07
CA ARG A 103 10.35 15.90 -6.79
C ARG A 103 11.23 15.15 -5.78
N THR A 104 11.59 13.90 -6.07
CA THR A 104 12.46 13.08 -5.25
C THR A 104 13.93 13.49 -5.44
N ARG A 105 14.54 14.11 -4.42
CA ARG A 105 16.00 14.35 -4.36
C ARG A 105 16.68 13.20 -3.60
N LYS A 106 17.87 12.80 -4.05
CA LYS A 106 18.69 11.76 -3.40
C LYS A 106 18.83 12.08 -1.90
N GLY A 107 18.33 11.20 -1.04
CA GLY A 107 18.43 11.32 0.42
C GLY A 107 17.26 12.00 1.15
N ARG A 108 16.23 12.53 0.46
CA ARG A 108 15.03 13.11 1.11
C ARG A 108 13.78 12.32 0.74
N THR A 109 12.98 11.93 1.74
CA THR A 109 11.70 11.26 1.54
C THR A 109 10.65 12.27 1.07
N LEU A 110 9.99 11.99 -0.04
CA LEU A 110 8.84 12.76 -0.54
C LEU A 110 7.58 12.29 0.18
N HIS A 111 6.98 13.13 1.02
CA HIS A 111 5.72 12.81 1.70
C HIS A 111 4.55 13.26 0.83
N LEU A 112 3.60 12.34 0.58
CA LEU A 112 2.42 12.56 -0.24
C LEU A 112 1.16 12.32 0.58
N TYR A 113 0.24 13.28 0.50
CA TYR A 113 -1.03 13.29 1.22
C TYR A 113 -2.21 13.33 0.25
N ASP A 114 -2.10 14.16 -0.80
CA ASP A 114 -3.18 14.36 -1.77
C ASP A 114 -3.30 13.16 -2.75
N PRO A 115 -4.52 12.68 -3.05
CA PRO A 115 -4.73 11.57 -3.98
C PRO A 115 -4.14 11.79 -5.39
N GLN A 116 -4.21 13.01 -5.93
CA GLN A 116 -3.70 13.31 -7.27
C GLN A 116 -2.18 13.26 -7.29
N ASP A 117 -1.53 13.80 -6.26
CA ASP A 117 -0.08 13.71 -6.10
C ASP A 117 0.39 12.26 -5.95
N ILE A 118 -0.31 11.45 -5.16
CA ILE A 118 -0.03 10.01 -4.99
C ILE A 118 -0.07 9.30 -6.35
N GLU A 119 -1.12 9.52 -7.13
CA GLU A 119 -1.29 8.86 -8.42
C GLU A 119 -0.29 9.33 -9.49
N ALA A 120 0.10 10.60 -9.44
CA ALA A 120 1.08 11.17 -10.37
C ALA A 120 2.49 10.61 -10.15
N HIS A 121 2.84 10.22 -8.92
CA HIS A 121 4.20 9.80 -8.57
C HIS A 121 4.33 8.29 -8.30
N THR A 122 3.21 7.58 -8.18
CA THR A 122 3.20 6.18 -7.73
C THR A 122 2.18 5.34 -8.50
N PRO A 123 2.35 4.01 -8.55
CA PRO A 123 1.32 3.10 -9.09
C PRO A 123 0.20 2.84 -8.07
N CYS A 124 -0.06 3.77 -7.14
CA CYS A 124 -1.12 3.65 -6.16
C CYS A 124 -2.21 4.69 -6.41
N SER A 125 -3.44 4.40 -5.99
CA SER A 125 -4.49 5.38 -5.73
C SER A 125 -5.00 5.23 -4.30
N ILE A 126 -5.54 6.31 -3.73
CA ILE A 126 -6.06 6.31 -2.36
C ILE A 126 -7.48 6.88 -2.33
N ILE A 127 -8.35 6.25 -1.54
CA ILE A 127 -9.69 6.72 -1.26
C ILE A 127 -9.78 6.94 0.26
N HIS A 128 -9.82 8.20 0.68
CA HIS A 128 -9.98 8.57 2.08
C HIS A 128 -11.45 8.45 2.51
N ASN A 129 -11.66 8.20 3.81
CA ASN A 129 -12.99 8.00 4.40
C ASN A 129 -13.83 6.98 3.59
N PHE A 130 -13.19 5.87 3.21
CA PHE A 130 -13.71 4.93 2.23
C PHE A 130 -15.06 4.32 2.65
N LEU A 131 -15.14 3.78 3.87
CA LEU A 131 -16.38 3.27 4.43
C LEU A 131 -17.19 4.39 5.11
N PRO A 132 -18.52 4.28 5.17
CA PRO A 132 -19.31 5.08 6.11
C PRO A 132 -18.75 4.97 7.53
N ALA A 133 -18.68 6.08 8.27
CA ALA A 133 -17.98 6.15 9.55
C ALA A 133 -18.44 5.07 10.56
N ASN A 134 -19.75 4.81 10.62
CA ASN A 134 -20.31 3.78 11.49
C ASN A 134 -19.87 2.36 11.10
N GLU A 135 -19.67 2.08 9.80
CA GLU A 135 -19.18 0.79 9.33
C GLU A 135 -17.66 0.66 9.58
N ALA A 136 -16.90 1.73 9.39
CA ALA A 136 -15.47 1.76 9.71
C ALA A 136 -15.21 1.50 11.19
N ASP A 137 -15.99 2.14 12.07
CA ASP A 137 -15.90 1.97 13.52
C ASP A 137 -16.32 0.56 13.94
N ALA A 138 -17.40 0.01 13.38
CA ALA A 138 -17.84 -1.35 13.65
C ALA A 138 -16.79 -2.39 13.25
N LEU A 139 -16.24 -2.27 12.04
CA LEU A 139 -15.16 -3.14 11.55
C LEU A 139 -13.90 -3.00 12.41
N LEU A 140 -13.53 -1.79 12.80
CA LEU A 140 -12.38 -1.55 13.66
C LEU A 140 -12.56 -2.23 15.03
N LEU A 141 -13.71 -2.06 15.68
CA LEU A 141 -13.99 -2.66 16.98
C LEU A 141 -13.99 -4.19 16.92
N GLU A 142 -14.60 -4.78 15.89
CA GLU A 142 -14.60 -6.23 15.67
C GLU A 142 -13.16 -6.76 15.51
N LEU A 143 -12.32 -6.09 14.71
CA LEU A 143 -10.94 -6.49 14.53
C LEU A 143 -10.06 -6.26 15.77
N LEU A 144 -10.35 -5.24 16.58
CA LEU A 144 -9.66 -5.00 17.86
C LEU A 144 -9.94 -6.11 18.86
N GLU A 145 -11.13 -6.72 18.84
CA GLU A 145 -11.46 -7.90 19.64
C GLU A 145 -10.67 -9.13 19.19
N GLN A 146 -10.44 -9.27 17.87
CA GLN A 146 -9.65 -10.38 17.31
C GLN A 146 -8.13 -10.21 17.51
N ALA A 147 -7.62 -8.98 17.47
CA ALA A 147 -6.19 -8.67 17.42
C ALA A 147 -5.31 -9.32 18.52
N PRO A 148 -5.75 -9.48 19.78
CA PRO A 148 -4.98 -10.17 20.81
C PRO A 148 -4.63 -11.63 20.49
N THR A 149 -5.38 -12.26 19.58
CA THR A 149 -5.16 -13.65 19.16
C THR A 149 -4.22 -13.78 17.96
N TYR A 150 -3.77 -12.65 17.38
CA TYR A 150 -2.90 -12.67 16.21
C TYR A 150 -1.48 -13.07 16.57
N SER A 151 -0.77 -13.67 15.61
CA SER A 151 0.55 -14.24 15.84
C SER A 151 1.64 -13.50 15.05
N LYS A 152 2.89 -13.65 15.49
CA LYS A 152 4.07 -13.17 14.76
C LYS A 152 4.59 -14.31 13.89
N LEU A 153 5.03 -14.00 12.67
CA LEU A 153 5.65 -14.98 11.78
C LEU A 153 7.14 -15.12 12.10
N GLU A 154 7.63 -16.34 12.26
CA GLU A 154 9.07 -16.64 12.33
C GLU A 154 9.59 -17.08 10.97
N PHE A 155 10.69 -16.48 10.52
CA PHE A 155 11.29 -16.77 9.22
C PHE A 155 12.80 -16.55 9.26
N GLN A 156 13.50 -17.05 8.24
CA GLN A 156 14.96 -16.98 8.14
C GLN A 156 15.40 -15.92 7.12
N LEU A 157 16.23 -14.97 7.57
CA LEU A 157 16.90 -13.98 6.73
C LEU A 157 18.40 -14.03 6.98
N PHE A 158 19.20 -14.23 5.92
CA PHE A 158 20.67 -14.29 6.02
C PHE A 158 21.15 -15.25 7.11
N GLU A 159 20.58 -16.46 7.13
CA GLU A 159 20.87 -17.53 8.12
C GLU A 159 20.51 -17.18 9.57
N ARG A 160 19.77 -16.09 9.80
CA ARG A 160 19.25 -15.72 11.11
C ARG A 160 17.74 -15.92 11.17
N VAL A 161 17.28 -16.58 12.23
CA VAL A 161 15.86 -16.67 12.54
C VAL A 161 15.42 -15.33 13.12
N VAL A 162 14.43 -14.71 12.48
CA VAL A 162 13.83 -13.44 12.88
C VAL A 162 12.32 -13.60 13.02
N LYS A 163 11.69 -12.68 13.77
CA LYS A 163 10.24 -12.62 13.90
C LYS A 163 9.70 -11.35 13.26
N SER A 164 8.48 -11.40 12.72
CA SER A 164 7.79 -10.20 12.23
C SER A 164 7.66 -9.17 13.37
N PRO A 165 7.88 -7.86 13.11
CA PRO A 165 7.74 -6.85 14.15
C PRO A 165 6.29 -6.57 14.53
N HIS A 166 5.34 -7.04 13.72
CA HIS A 166 3.89 -6.89 13.89
C HIS A 166 3.22 -8.27 13.98
N THR A 167 1.95 -8.29 14.39
CA THR A 167 1.13 -9.51 14.41
C THR A 167 0.17 -9.54 13.23
N PHE A 168 -0.25 -10.74 12.82
CA PHE A 168 -1.21 -10.90 11.72
C PHE A 168 -2.11 -12.12 11.90
N CYS A 169 -3.17 -12.17 11.11
CA CYS A 169 -4.02 -13.33 10.88
C CYS A 169 -4.48 -13.38 9.42
N PHE A 170 -4.67 -14.58 8.88
CA PHE A 170 -5.13 -14.79 7.51
C PHE A 170 -6.62 -15.13 7.48
N TYR A 171 -7.36 -14.48 6.59
CA TYR A 171 -8.80 -14.60 6.46
C TYR A 171 -9.22 -14.94 5.02
N VAL A 172 -10.27 -15.74 4.90
CA VAL A 172 -10.95 -16.09 3.64
C VAL A 172 -12.46 -16.09 3.80
N ASN A 173 -13.22 -16.00 2.70
CA ASN A 173 -14.64 -15.62 2.80
C ASN A 173 -15.59 -16.76 3.19
N SER A 174 -15.16 -18.02 3.15
CA SER A 174 -15.97 -19.16 3.59
C SER A 174 -15.17 -20.13 4.48
N LEU A 175 -15.89 -20.97 5.24
CA LEU A 175 -15.27 -22.03 6.04
C LEU A 175 -14.58 -23.08 5.18
N SER A 176 -15.20 -23.46 4.04
CA SER A 176 -14.59 -24.38 3.09
C SER A 176 -13.28 -23.83 2.52
N ASP A 177 -13.24 -22.53 2.19
CA ASP A 177 -11.99 -21.89 1.73
C ASP A 177 -10.95 -21.91 2.86
N ALA A 178 -11.36 -21.74 4.13
CA ALA A 178 -10.42 -21.75 5.25
C ALA A 178 -9.81 -23.13 5.48
N GLU A 179 -10.60 -24.19 5.32
CA GLU A 179 -10.15 -25.58 5.38
C GLU A 179 -9.19 -25.91 4.22
N GLU A 180 -9.55 -25.52 2.99
CA GLU A 180 -8.71 -25.70 1.80
C GLU A 180 -7.38 -24.93 1.92
N GLN A 181 -7.42 -23.67 2.37
CA GLN A 181 -6.22 -22.86 2.61
C GLN A 181 -5.28 -23.50 3.63
N LYS A 182 -5.81 -23.94 4.78
CA LYS A 182 -5.02 -24.67 5.79
C LYS A 182 -4.42 -25.95 5.23
N ALA A 183 -5.17 -26.65 4.39
CA ALA A 183 -4.75 -27.93 3.84
C ALA A 183 -3.67 -27.77 2.76
N GLU A 184 -3.83 -26.83 1.84
CA GLU A 184 -3.17 -26.86 0.53
C GLU A 184 -2.21 -25.68 0.29
N TYR A 185 -2.42 -24.53 0.93
CA TYR A 185 -1.66 -23.33 0.64
C TYR A 185 -0.42 -23.20 1.52
N ILE A 186 0.68 -22.79 0.88
CA ILE A 186 1.99 -22.59 1.52
C ILE A 186 2.44 -21.15 1.29
N TYR A 187 2.73 -20.44 2.38
CA TYR A 187 3.25 -19.08 2.40
C TYR A 187 4.63 -19.07 3.06
N ASP A 188 5.62 -18.42 2.45
CA ASP A 188 7.01 -18.40 2.96
C ASP A 188 7.58 -19.80 3.29
N GLY A 189 7.17 -20.81 2.52
CA GLY A 189 7.61 -22.20 2.67
C GLY A 189 6.90 -22.99 3.78
N ARG A 190 5.96 -22.38 4.53
CA ARG A 190 5.19 -23.05 5.59
C ARG A 190 3.69 -22.98 5.33
N LYS A 191 2.93 -23.89 5.94
CA LYS A 191 1.47 -23.76 6.01
C LYS A 191 1.13 -22.63 6.98
N VAL A 192 0.13 -21.82 6.65
CA VAL A 192 -0.45 -20.88 7.60
C VAL A 192 -1.42 -21.67 8.47
N GLU A 193 -1.09 -21.86 9.74
CA GLU A 193 -1.89 -22.69 10.64
C GLU A 193 -3.20 -21.99 11.03
N ASP A 194 -3.15 -20.67 11.22
CA ASP A 194 -4.29 -19.85 11.61
C ASP A 194 -4.90 -19.13 10.40
N VAL A 195 -5.75 -19.86 9.68
CA VAL A 195 -6.65 -19.31 8.65
C VAL A 195 -8.08 -19.30 9.20
N ARG A 196 -8.74 -18.15 9.10
CA ARG A 196 -10.07 -17.93 9.65
C ARG A 196 -11.06 -17.57 8.55
N GLN A 197 -12.33 -17.79 8.82
CA GLN A 197 -13.36 -17.17 8.00
C GLN A 197 -13.41 -15.67 8.31
N SER A 198 -13.49 -14.84 7.27
CA SER A 198 -13.76 -13.41 7.38
C SER A 198 -14.98 -13.17 8.28
N THR A 199 -14.83 -12.26 9.23
CA THR A 199 -15.89 -11.89 10.17
C THR A 199 -17.05 -11.16 9.46
N PRO A 200 -18.22 -11.01 10.09
CA PRO A 200 -19.36 -10.32 9.49
C PRO A 200 -19.06 -8.92 8.94
N GLU A 201 -18.35 -8.06 9.68
CA GLU A 201 -18.01 -6.73 9.17
C GLU A 201 -16.94 -6.78 8.08
N MET A 202 -15.98 -7.72 8.16
CA MET A 202 -15.02 -7.95 7.07
C MET A 202 -15.72 -8.37 5.77
N LEU A 203 -16.71 -9.26 5.85
CA LEU A 203 -17.47 -9.70 4.67
C LEU A 203 -18.25 -8.54 4.05
N LYS A 204 -18.85 -7.66 4.86
CA LYS A 204 -19.52 -6.45 4.35
C LYS A 204 -18.52 -5.51 3.67
N ALA A 205 -17.38 -5.24 4.31
CA ALA A 205 -16.34 -4.37 3.76
C ALA A 205 -15.72 -4.95 2.48
N SER A 206 -15.49 -6.26 2.42
CA SER A 206 -14.88 -6.94 1.27
C SER A 206 -15.63 -6.70 -0.04
N LYS A 207 -16.97 -6.68 0.00
CA LYS A 207 -17.82 -6.40 -1.17
C LYS A 207 -17.60 -4.98 -1.70
N LYS A 208 -17.59 -3.99 -0.80
CA LYS A 208 -17.33 -2.59 -1.14
C LYS A 208 -15.92 -2.40 -1.68
N VAL A 209 -14.93 -3.07 -1.06
CA VAL A 209 -13.54 -3.05 -1.53
C VAL A 209 -13.43 -3.67 -2.92
N GLU A 210 -14.10 -4.80 -3.17
CA GLU A 210 -14.15 -5.44 -4.49
C GLU A 210 -14.70 -4.52 -5.56
N GLU A 211 -15.83 -3.87 -5.32
CA GLU A 211 -16.42 -2.90 -6.23
C GLU A 211 -15.49 -1.69 -6.49
N ALA A 212 -14.90 -1.14 -5.43
CA ALA A 212 -14.00 0.00 -5.52
C ALA A 212 -12.70 -0.33 -6.26
N VAL A 213 -12.07 -1.47 -5.94
CA VAL A 213 -10.84 -1.92 -6.61
C VAL A 213 -11.08 -2.18 -8.08
N ASN A 214 -12.19 -2.86 -8.45
CA ASN A 214 -12.52 -3.06 -9.86
C ASN A 214 -12.75 -1.74 -10.60
N SER A 215 -13.44 -0.78 -9.96
CA SER A 215 -13.66 0.56 -10.53
C SER A 215 -12.33 1.30 -10.74
N GLU A 216 -11.44 1.24 -9.75
CA GLU A 216 -10.11 1.84 -9.81
C GLU A 216 -9.20 1.19 -10.85
N ILE A 217 -9.29 -0.14 -11.06
CA ILE A 217 -8.58 -0.84 -12.14
C ILE A 217 -9.01 -0.27 -13.50
N GLN A 218 -10.32 -0.15 -13.75
CA GLN A 218 -10.84 0.36 -15.02
C GLN A 218 -10.44 1.84 -15.23
N ARG A 219 -10.53 2.66 -14.17
CA ARG A 219 -10.08 4.06 -14.20
C ARG A 219 -8.60 4.17 -14.51
N ARG A 220 -7.75 3.39 -13.82
CA ARG A 220 -6.29 3.40 -14.02
C ARG A 220 -5.91 2.99 -15.43
N ILE A 221 -6.55 1.96 -15.97
CA ILE A 221 -6.34 1.51 -17.36
C ILE A 221 -6.67 2.64 -18.33
N ARG A 222 -7.84 3.27 -18.18
CA ARG A 222 -8.30 4.32 -19.09
C ARG A 222 -7.43 5.58 -19.04
N ASP A 223 -7.09 6.03 -17.83
CA ASP A 223 -6.55 7.39 -17.63
C ASP A 223 -5.01 7.42 -17.53
N PHE A 224 -4.37 6.32 -17.10
CA PHE A 224 -2.92 6.29 -16.82
C PHE A 224 -2.13 5.32 -17.70
N TYR A 225 -2.75 4.24 -18.19
CA TYR A 225 -2.01 3.23 -18.95
C TYR A 225 -1.91 3.59 -20.44
N PRO A 226 -0.82 3.15 -21.11
CA PRO A 226 -0.60 3.48 -22.51
C PRO A 226 -1.79 3.08 -23.40
N ASN A 227 -2.30 4.06 -24.15
CA ASN A 227 -3.43 3.89 -25.07
C ASN A 227 -4.74 3.45 -24.40
N GLY A 228 -4.91 3.65 -23.10
CA GLY A 228 -6.13 3.24 -22.39
C GLY A 228 -6.30 1.72 -22.31
N ARG A 229 -5.19 0.96 -22.36
CA ARG A 229 -5.20 -0.52 -22.41
C ARG A 229 -4.51 -1.10 -21.19
N LYS A 230 -4.99 -2.29 -20.78
CA LYS A 230 -4.36 -3.07 -19.71
C LYS A 230 -2.90 -3.39 -20.06
N LEU A 231 -2.08 -3.57 -19.03
CA LEU A 231 -0.69 -3.95 -19.19
C LEU A 231 -0.57 -5.42 -19.64
N LYS A 232 0.58 -5.75 -20.23
CA LYS A 232 0.94 -7.14 -20.49
C LYS A 232 0.98 -7.93 -19.18
N TYR A 233 0.39 -9.12 -19.19
CA TYR A 233 0.19 -10.03 -18.05
C TYR A 233 -0.87 -9.57 -17.04
N GLN A 234 -1.53 -8.43 -17.25
CA GLN A 234 -2.62 -8.00 -16.39
C GLN A 234 -3.90 -8.74 -16.75
N SER A 235 -4.54 -9.36 -15.75
CA SER A 235 -5.81 -10.05 -15.91
C SER A 235 -6.92 -9.10 -16.37
N PRO A 236 -7.73 -9.47 -17.38
CA PRO A 236 -8.97 -8.75 -17.72
C PRO A 236 -10.14 -9.16 -16.82
N GLU A 237 -10.05 -10.30 -16.14
CA GLU A 237 -11.11 -10.81 -15.26
C GLU A 237 -11.35 -9.88 -14.05
N PRO A 238 -12.59 -9.80 -13.54
CA PRO A 238 -12.89 -9.05 -12.33
C PRO A 238 -12.00 -9.49 -11.17
N TRP A 239 -11.43 -8.50 -10.49
CA TRP A 239 -10.68 -8.70 -9.26
C TRP A 239 -11.63 -9.13 -8.14
N ARG A 240 -11.21 -10.08 -7.30
CA ARG A 240 -12.03 -10.59 -6.19
C ARG A 240 -11.35 -10.39 -4.84
N ALA A 241 -12.08 -9.92 -3.84
CA ALA A 241 -11.61 -9.81 -2.47
C ALA A 241 -11.73 -11.15 -1.72
N ASN A 242 -11.16 -12.23 -2.27
CA ASN A 242 -11.38 -13.59 -1.75
C ASN A 242 -10.46 -14.00 -0.61
N THR A 243 -9.36 -13.29 -0.40
CA THR A 243 -8.41 -13.54 0.69
C THR A 243 -7.95 -12.23 1.30
N ALA A 244 -7.62 -12.23 2.60
CA ALA A 244 -7.19 -11.03 3.31
C ALA A 244 -6.16 -11.34 4.40
N PHE A 245 -5.09 -10.55 4.44
CA PHE A 245 -4.16 -10.52 5.58
C PHE A 245 -4.52 -9.34 6.48
N VAL A 246 -4.90 -9.61 7.72
CA VAL A 246 -5.12 -8.56 8.72
C VAL A 246 -3.86 -8.41 9.54
N ASN A 247 -3.23 -7.25 9.45
CA ASN A 247 -2.02 -6.92 10.18
C ASN A 247 -2.34 -5.94 11.31
N CYS A 248 -1.86 -6.21 12.53
CA CYS A 248 -1.96 -5.32 13.67
C CYS A 248 -0.56 -4.79 14.02
N TYR A 249 -0.42 -3.47 14.00
CA TYR A 249 0.76 -2.73 14.44
C TYR A 249 0.43 -2.05 15.76
N ASP A 250 0.97 -2.57 16.85
CA ASP A 250 0.74 -2.10 18.21
C ASP A 250 1.81 -1.10 18.63
N GLY A 251 1.53 0.18 18.43
CA GLY A 251 2.45 1.26 18.78
C GLY A 251 3.39 1.68 17.65
N PRO A 252 4.29 2.64 17.94
CA PRO A 252 5.07 3.35 16.92
C PRO A 252 6.20 2.49 16.33
N HIS A 253 6.70 1.50 17.05
CA HIS A 253 7.89 0.73 16.65
C HIS A 253 7.58 -0.49 15.77
N GLU A 254 6.36 -1.03 15.83
CA GLU A 254 5.97 -2.16 14.97
C GLU A 254 5.92 -1.71 13.50
N SER A 255 6.46 -2.55 12.61
CA SER A 255 6.76 -2.18 11.22
C SER A 255 6.78 -3.41 10.30
N VAL A 256 6.90 -3.18 9.00
CA VAL A 256 7.26 -4.20 8.01
C VAL A 256 8.27 -3.61 7.03
N GLY A 257 9.39 -4.30 6.83
CA GLY A 257 10.47 -3.83 5.96
C GLY A 257 10.09 -3.82 4.48
N TYR A 258 10.95 -3.24 3.63
CA TYR A 258 10.71 -3.15 2.19
C TYR A 258 10.57 -4.53 1.52
N HIS A 259 9.40 -4.80 0.97
CA HIS A 259 9.06 -6.04 0.28
C HIS A 259 8.17 -5.79 -0.94
N THR A 260 7.90 -6.87 -1.66
CA THR A 260 6.80 -6.97 -2.64
C THR A 260 5.92 -8.13 -2.21
N ASP A 261 4.63 -8.06 -2.53
CA ASP A 261 3.70 -9.13 -2.20
C ASP A 261 4.08 -10.41 -2.94
N GLN A 262 3.90 -11.56 -2.27
CA GLN A 262 4.22 -12.86 -2.87
C GLN A 262 3.22 -13.19 -3.99
N LEU A 263 3.72 -13.29 -5.21
CA LEU A 263 2.89 -13.46 -6.42
C LEU A 263 2.37 -14.88 -6.65
N THR A 264 2.71 -15.85 -5.80
CA THR A 264 2.52 -17.29 -6.08
C THR A 264 1.07 -17.64 -6.42
N TYR A 265 0.11 -17.13 -5.66
CA TYR A 265 -1.33 -17.38 -5.87
C TYR A 265 -2.06 -16.19 -6.52
N LEU A 266 -1.36 -15.04 -6.65
CA LEU A 266 -1.90 -13.81 -7.24
C LEU A 266 -1.66 -13.75 -8.75
N GLY A 267 -0.51 -14.25 -9.17
CA GLY A 267 -0.03 -14.16 -10.55
C GLY A 267 0.71 -12.86 -10.85
N PRO A 268 1.11 -12.69 -12.11
CA PRO A 268 1.75 -11.46 -12.57
C PRO A 268 0.79 -10.27 -12.49
N ARG A 269 1.33 -9.05 -12.33
CA ARG A 269 0.59 -7.78 -12.42
C ARG A 269 -0.59 -7.70 -11.45
N ALA A 270 -0.41 -8.27 -10.27
CA ALA A 270 -1.44 -8.37 -9.25
C ALA A 270 -1.83 -6.99 -8.70
N VAL A 271 -3.14 -6.77 -8.55
CA VAL A 271 -3.71 -5.60 -7.88
C VAL A 271 -4.07 -5.97 -6.44
N ILE A 272 -3.78 -5.08 -5.50
CA ILE A 272 -3.98 -5.31 -4.06
C ILE A 272 -4.78 -4.15 -3.47
N GLY A 273 -5.84 -4.45 -2.71
CA GLY A 273 -6.62 -3.45 -1.97
C GLY A 273 -6.26 -3.46 -0.50
N SER A 274 -5.82 -2.33 0.06
CA SER A 274 -5.36 -2.23 1.45
C SER A 274 -6.21 -1.22 2.22
N LEU A 275 -7.06 -1.70 3.13
CA LEU A 275 -7.89 -0.86 3.99
C LEU A 275 -7.19 -0.64 5.34
N SER A 276 -6.88 0.62 5.66
CA SER A 276 -6.24 1.02 6.92
C SER A 276 -7.28 1.54 7.93
N LEU A 277 -7.19 1.09 9.18
CA LEU A 277 -8.05 1.49 10.30
C LEU A 277 -7.21 1.79 11.55
N GLY A 278 -7.67 2.72 12.38
CA GLY A 278 -7.01 3.13 13.61
C GLY A 278 -5.90 4.16 13.36
N VAL A 279 -4.75 3.99 14.02
CA VAL A 279 -3.65 4.96 13.98
C VAL A 279 -3.11 5.17 12.56
N ALA A 280 -2.87 6.43 12.20
CA ALA A 280 -2.25 6.80 10.93
C ALA A 280 -0.78 6.37 10.88
N ARG A 281 -0.34 5.78 9.77
CA ARG A 281 1.07 5.37 9.56
C ARG A 281 1.55 5.67 8.15
N GLU A 282 2.87 5.71 8.01
CA GLU A 282 3.55 5.93 6.74
C GLU A 282 3.73 4.63 5.96
N PHE A 283 3.09 4.56 4.80
CA PHE A 283 3.35 3.56 3.78
C PHE A 283 4.43 4.07 2.84
N ARG A 284 5.66 3.57 3.03
CA ARG A 284 6.80 4.02 2.24
C ARG A 284 7.04 3.10 1.07
N ILE A 285 7.19 3.69 -0.11
CA ILE A 285 7.52 3.00 -1.35
C ILE A 285 8.84 3.50 -1.93
N ARG A 286 9.49 2.64 -2.72
CA ARG A 286 10.66 2.99 -3.51
C ARG A 286 10.68 2.18 -4.80
N LYS A 287 11.15 2.79 -5.89
CA LYS A 287 11.27 2.12 -7.17
C LYS A 287 12.47 1.17 -7.17
N ILE A 288 12.35 0.07 -7.90
CA ILE A 288 13.43 -0.91 -8.06
C ILE A 288 14.26 -0.53 -9.28
N VAL A 289 15.51 -0.16 -9.05
CA VAL A 289 16.45 0.22 -10.11
C VAL A 289 17.27 -1.00 -10.55
N ALA A 290 17.52 -1.12 -11.87
CA ALA A 290 18.35 -2.19 -12.43
C ALA A 290 19.85 -1.95 -12.12
N GLU A 291 20.66 -3.01 -12.15
CA GLU A 291 22.06 -2.99 -11.67
C GLU A 291 23.05 -2.20 -12.54
N ASP A 292 22.66 -1.84 -13.77
CA ASP A 292 23.48 -1.16 -14.78
C ASP A 292 23.08 0.31 -15.00
N GLU A 293 22.12 0.83 -14.24
CA GLU A 293 21.89 2.29 -14.18
C GLU A 293 23.03 2.88 -13.32
N ASP A 294 23.56 4.07 -13.67
CA ASP A 294 24.69 4.80 -13.05
C ASP A 294 24.45 5.22 -11.57
N HIS A 295 23.94 4.32 -10.76
CA HIS A 295 23.22 4.54 -9.52
C HIS A 295 23.75 3.64 -8.38
N ARG A 296 24.97 3.12 -8.52
CA ARG A 296 25.70 2.51 -7.41
C ARG A 296 26.23 3.59 -6.48
N LYS A 297 25.82 3.56 -5.20
CA LYS A 297 26.53 4.32 -4.15
C LYS A 297 27.92 3.70 -3.92
N GLU A 298 28.85 4.48 -3.39
CA GLU A 298 30.20 4.01 -2.98
C GLU A 298 30.15 2.87 -1.95
N ASP A 299 29.04 2.74 -1.21
CA ASP A 299 28.79 1.66 -0.24
C ASP A 299 28.16 0.38 -0.86
N GLY A 300 27.98 0.33 -2.18
CA GLY A 300 27.40 -0.82 -2.89
C GLY A 300 25.87 -0.94 -2.81
N SER A 301 25.17 -0.01 -2.13
CA SER A 301 23.71 -0.01 -2.09
C SER A 301 23.09 0.69 -3.32
N LEU A 302 22.27 -0.05 -4.08
CA LEU A 302 21.55 0.44 -5.27
C LEU A 302 20.23 1.17 -4.93
N ALA A 303 19.85 1.25 -3.65
CA ALA A 303 18.44 1.32 -3.26
C ALA A 303 17.89 2.70 -2.89
N ASP A 304 18.66 3.79 -3.06
CA ASP A 304 18.18 5.16 -2.77
C ASP A 304 18.49 6.17 -3.88
N ALA A 305 18.89 5.72 -5.07
CA ALA A 305 19.25 6.65 -6.15
C ALA A 305 18.07 7.51 -6.64
N GLN A 306 16.84 6.97 -6.57
CA GLN A 306 15.62 7.67 -6.99
C GLN A 306 14.81 8.25 -5.82
N GLY A 307 15.29 8.15 -4.58
CA GLY A 307 14.57 8.62 -3.39
C GLY A 307 13.44 7.69 -2.91
N GLN A 308 12.85 8.02 -1.76
CA GLN A 308 11.75 7.29 -1.13
C GLN A 308 10.50 8.16 -1.18
N ILE A 309 9.33 7.55 -1.35
CA ILE A 309 8.03 8.22 -1.28
C ILE A 309 7.28 7.66 -0.08
N SER A 310 6.69 8.52 0.74
CA SER A 310 5.87 8.16 1.90
C SER A 310 4.44 8.60 1.68
N ILE A 311 3.52 7.65 1.60
CA ILE A 311 2.08 7.88 1.54
C ILE A 311 1.54 7.78 2.96
N HIS A 312 0.88 8.82 3.46
CA HIS A 312 0.23 8.76 4.76
C HIS A 312 -1.13 8.06 4.66
N LEU A 313 -1.32 7.04 5.50
CA LEU A 313 -2.54 6.25 5.54
C LEU A 313 -3.31 6.54 6.84
N PRO A 314 -4.21 7.54 6.85
CA PRO A 314 -5.07 7.80 8.00
C PRO A 314 -6.12 6.70 8.19
N HIS A 315 -6.85 6.78 9.31
CA HIS A 315 -8.01 5.94 9.57
C HIS A 315 -8.98 5.92 8.37
N ASN A 316 -9.50 4.75 8.05
CA ASN A 316 -10.50 4.52 7.00
C ASN A 316 -10.03 4.99 5.61
N SER A 317 -8.80 4.65 5.25
CA SER A 317 -8.26 4.86 3.91
C SER A 317 -8.10 3.54 3.16
N LEU A 318 -8.66 3.46 1.95
CA LEU A 318 -8.42 2.37 1.02
C LEU A 318 -7.32 2.77 0.04
N LEU A 319 -6.16 2.12 0.14
CA LEU A 319 -5.08 2.25 -0.83
C LEU A 319 -5.18 1.10 -1.85
N VAL A 320 -5.25 1.43 -3.14
CA VAL A 320 -5.18 0.44 -4.23
C VAL A 320 -3.78 0.46 -4.82
N MET A 321 -3.07 -0.66 -4.67
CA MET A 321 -1.80 -0.89 -5.34
C MET A 321 -2.07 -1.48 -6.73
N HIS A 322 -1.84 -0.70 -7.79
CA HIS A 322 -2.11 -1.11 -9.17
C HIS A 322 -1.07 -2.07 -9.73
N ALA A 323 -1.33 -2.57 -10.93
CA ALA A 323 -0.65 -3.70 -11.57
C ALA A 323 0.88 -3.57 -11.75
N ASP A 324 1.46 -2.37 -11.60
CA ASP A 324 2.91 -2.16 -11.63
C ASP A 324 3.60 -2.30 -10.28
N MET A 325 2.83 -2.31 -9.20
CA MET A 325 3.37 -2.10 -7.86
C MET A 325 4.33 -3.23 -7.44
N GLN A 326 4.01 -4.48 -7.73
CA GLN A 326 4.77 -5.63 -7.20
C GLN A 326 6.01 -5.96 -8.05
N GLU A 327 6.06 -5.50 -9.30
CA GLU A 327 7.17 -5.72 -10.24
C GLU A 327 8.17 -4.57 -10.23
N GLU A 328 7.70 -3.33 -10.06
CA GLU A 328 8.52 -2.13 -10.27
C GLU A 328 8.88 -1.41 -8.97
N TRP A 329 8.18 -1.72 -7.86
CA TRP A 329 8.31 -1.01 -6.60
C TRP A 329 8.42 -1.97 -5.42
N LYS A 330 8.98 -1.49 -4.31
CA LYS A 330 8.88 -2.12 -2.99
C LYS A 330 8.16 -1.21 -2.05
N HIS A 331 7.45 -1.78 -1.07
CA HIS A 331 6.74 -1.04 -0.05
C HIS A 331 7.03 -1.54 1.37
N SER A 332 6.74 -0.70 2.35
CA SER A 332 7.00 -0.92 3.78
C SER A 332 6.06 -0.09 4.64
N ILE A 333 5.88 -0.49 5.90
CA ILE A 333 5.35 0.38 6.96
C ILE A 333 6.53 0.74 7.85
N ALA A 334 6.91 2.02 7.85
CA ALA A 334 8.07 2.49 8.60
C ALA A 334 7.75 2.63 10.09
N PRO A 335 8.71 2.34 11.00
CA PRO A 335 8.56 2.70 12.40
C PRO A 335 8.45 4.24 12.52
N ALA A 336 7.67 4.69 13.50
CA ALA A 336 7.52 6.09 13.84
C ALA A 336 8.23 6.39 15.17
N GLN A 337 8.59 7.65 15.41
CA GLN A 337 9.08 8.09 16.71
C GLN A 337 7.91 8.32 17.69
N ALA A 338 6.82 8.88 17.17
CA ALA A 338 5.57 9.12 17.88
C ALA A 338 4.40 8.80 16.97
N ILE A 339 3.25 8.52 17.57
CA ILE A 339 1.97 8.31 16.90
C ILE A 339 0.89 9.04 17.66
N ASP A 340 -0.11 9.55 16.95
CA ASP A 340 -1.30 10.12 17.56
C ASP A 340 -2.30 8.99 17.84
N PRO A 341 -2.74 8.80 19.11
CA PRO A 341 -3.70 7.77 19.44
C PRO A 341 -5.05 7.98 18.74
N HIS A 342 -5.62 6.90 18.22
CA HIS A 342 -6.96 6.89 17.66
C HIS A 342 -8.02 6.74 18.78
N PRO A 343 -9.16 7.47 18.74
CA PRO A 343 -10.17 7.44 19.80
C PRO A 343 -10.67 6.05 20.19
N LEU A 344 -10.80 5.15 19.22
CA LEU A 344 -11.27 3.77 19.44
C LEU A 344 -10.14 2.74 19.55
N ALA A 345 -9.00 2.97 18.87
CA ALA A 345 -7.95 1.95 18.74
C ALA A 345 -6.75 2.21 19.66
N GLY A 346 -6.74 3.33 20.38
CA GLY A 346 -5.57 3.82 21.11
C GLY A 346 -4.37 3.88 20.16
N ASN A 347 -3.33 3.10 20.46
CA ASN A 347 -2.07 3.12 19.72
C ASN A 347 -2.01 2.13 18.54
N LYS A 348 -3.11 1.42 18.24
CA LYS A 348 -3.10 0.33 17.26
C LYS A 348 -3.49 0.84 15.87
N ARG A 349 -2.74 0.36 14.87
CA ARG A 349 -3.16 0.38 13.47
C ARG A 349 -3.50 -1.03 13.04
N LEU A 350 -4.70 -1.20 12.51
CA LEU A 350 -5.13 -2.42 11.83
C LEU A 350 -5.14 -2.17 10.33
N ASN A 351 -4.71 -3.16 9.56
CA ASN A 351 -4.71 -3.07 8.11
C ASN A 351 -5.19 -4.38 7.50
N ILE A 352 -6.23 -4.31 6.68
CA ILE A 352 -6.74 -5.45 5.91
C ILE A 352 -6.18 -5.35 4.49
N THR A 353 -5.25 -6.24 4.15
CA THR A 353 -4.70 -6.37 2.79
C THR A 353 -5.50 -7.43 2.05
N TYR A 354 -6.50 -7.00 1.28
CA TYR A 354 -7.30 -7.84 0.39
C TYR A 354 -6.52 -8.21 -0.87
N ARG A 355 -6.65 -9.47 -1.25
CA ARG A 355 -5.93 -10.10 -2.35
C ARG A 355 -6.89 -10.98 -3.16
N SER A 356 -6.65 -11.06 -4.47
CA SER A 356 -7.40 -11.91 -5.39
C SER A 356 -6.57 -13.13 -5.76
N TYR A 357 -6.75 -14.22 -5.00
CA TYR A 357 -6.15 -15.51 -5.35
C TYR A 357 -6.85 -16.08 -6.57
N LYS A 358 -6.08 -16.56 -7.55
CA LYS A 358 -6.63 -17.08 -8.81
C LYS A 358 -6.75 -18.61 -8.77
N ASP A 359 -7.87 -19.13 -9.26
CA ASP A 359 -8.10 -20.59 -9.34
C ASP A 359 -7.07 -21.30 -10.22
N ASN A 360 -6.64 -20.67 -11.31
CA ASN A 360 -5.61 -21.19 -12.20
C ASN A 360 -4.18 -21.10 -11.61
N LEU A 361 -4.03 -20.54 -10.41
CA LEU A 361 -2.78 -20.54 -9.64
C LEU A 361 -2.94 -21.29 -8.32
N HIS A 362 -3.97 -22.12 -8.20
CA HIS A 362 -4.16 -23.00 -7.06
C HIS A 362 -2.91 -23.86 -6.79
N PRO A 363 -2.53 -24.13 -5.52
CA PRO A 363 -1.34 -24.92 -5.15
C PRO A 363 -1.16 -26.24 -5.89
N LYS A 364 -2.25 -26.89 -6.31
CA LYS A 364 -2.23 -28.12 -7.13
C LYS A 364 -1.50 -27.97 -8.47
N TYR A 365 -1.45 -26.76 -9.02
CA TYR A 365 -0.75 -26.42 -10.26
C TYR A 365 0.66 -25.88 -10.02
N THR A 366 1.01 -25.52 -8.77
CA THR A 366 2.30 -24.91 -8.45
C THR A 366 3.42 -25.95 -8.58
N PRO A 367 4.46 -25.68 -9.40
CA PRO A 367 5.59 -26.58 -9.54
C PRO A 367 6.26 -26.85 -8.19
N ARG A 368 6.68 -28.10 -7.96
CA ARG A 368 7.43 -28.49 -6.77
C ARG A 368 8.92 -28.46 -7.03
N CYS A 369 9.69 -28.00 -6.05
CA CYS A 369 11.15 -27.98 -6.11
C CYS A 369 11.73 -29.36 -5.76
N LYS A 370 13.07 -29.49 -5.82
CA LYS A 370 13.77 -30.73 -5.46
C LYS A 370 13.62 -31.13 -3.98
N CYS A 371 13.23 -30.19 -3.11
CA CYS A 371 12.92 -30.47 -1.70
C CYS A 371 11.48 -30.99 -1.50
N GLY A 372 10.68 -31.15 -2.56
CA GLY A 372 9.30 -31.62 -2.49
C GLY A 372 8.27 -30.56 -2.08
N ILE A 373 8.69 -29.33 -1.79
CA ILE A 373 7.78 -28.22 -1.45
C ILE A 373 7.35 -27.43 -2.70
N PRO A 374 6.15 -26.81 -2.71
CA PRO A 374 5.76 -25.87 -3.74
C PRO A 374 6.76 -24.72 -3.87
N THR A 375 7.03 -24.34 -5.11
CA THR A 375 7.89 -23.21 -5.45
C THR A 375 7.17 -21.88 -5.24
N VAL A 376 7.94 -20.80 -5.20
CA VAL A 376 7.39 -19.44 -5.16
C VAL A 376 7.57 -18.77 -6.51
N LEU A 377 6.54 -18.03 -6.93
CA LEU A 377 6.60 -17.17 -8.10
C LEU A 377 7.28 -15.84 -7.74
N ARG A 378 8.29 -15.45 -8.52
CA ARG A 378 8.97 -14.16 -8.40
C ARG A 378 9.10 -13.49 -9.76
N CYS A 379 9.01 -12.17 -9.79
CA CYS A 379 9.40 -11.36 -10.95
C CYS A 379 10.90 -11.02 -10.86
N VAL A 380 11.59 -11.09 -12.00
CA VAL A 380 12.98 -10.63 -12.10
C VAL A 380 12.98 -9.12 -12.25
N MET A 381 13.55 -8.43 -11.26
CA MET A 381 13.44 -6.96 -11.18
C MET A 381 14.78 -6.24 -11.40
N ARG A 382 15.93 -6.91 -11.24
CA ARG A 382 17.26 -6.24 -11.22
C ARG A 382 18.11 -6.43 -12.47
N ARG A 383 18.01 -7.59 -13.12
CA ARG A 383 18.78 -7.92 -14.34
C ARG A 383 18.08 -7.39 -15.57
N LYS A 384 18.73 -6.52 -16.34
CA LYS A 384 18.14 -5.77 -17.45
C LYS A 384 17.57 -6.69 -18.54
N GLU A 385 18.31 -7.73 -18.93
CA GLU A 385 17.96 -8.64 -20.03
C GLU A 385 16.71 -9.47 -19.74
N THR A 386 16.48 -9.75 -18.46
CA THR A 386 15.40 -10.63 -17.99
C THR A 386 14.36 -9.88 -17.17
N ARG A 387 14.45 -8.54 -17.08
CA ARG A 387 13.54 -7.73 -16.25
C ARG A 387 12.09 -7.93 -16.69
N GLY A 388 11.20 -8.09 -15.73
CA GLY A 388 9.77 -8.33 -15.99
C GLY A 388 9.43 -9.77 -16.39
N ARG A 389 10.41 -10.69 -16.45
CA ARG A 389 10.15 -12.13 -16.60
C ARG A 389 9.85 -12.75 -15.23
N TYR A 390 9.03 -13.78 -15.22
CA TYR A 390 8.62 -14.49 -14.01
C TYR A 390 9.31 -15.85 -13.90
N MET A 391 9.63 -16.27 -12.68
CA MET A 391 10.30 -17.54 -12.42
C MET A 391 9.71 -18.22 -11.20
N TRP A 392 9.64 -19.55 -11.27
CA TRP A 392 9.42 -20.44 -10.15
C TRP A 392 10.77 -20.79 -9.53
N MET A 393 10.89 -20.61 -8.22
CA MET A 393 12.12 -20.94 -7.51
C MET A 393 11.83 -21.58 -6.15
N CYS A 394 12.82 -22.32 -5.65
CA CYS A 394 12.78 -22.84 -4.29
C CYS A 394 12.78 -21.71 -3.25
N HIS A 395 12.03 -21.87 -2.16
CA HIS A 395 11.99 -20.92 -1.04
C HIS A 395 12.20 -21.56 0.34
N THR A 396 12.66 -22.81 0.38
CA THR A 396 12.89 -23.54 1.64
C THR A 396 13.89 -22.84 2.56
N ASN A 397 14.84 -22.08 2.01
CA ASN A 397 15.84 -21.34 2.79
C ASN A 397 15.24 -20.23 3.67
N TYR A 398 13.96 -19.89 3.48
CA TYR A 398 13.21 -18.97 4.33
C TYR A 398 12.63 -19.65 5.57
N ILE A 399 12.60 -20.98 5.60
CA ILE A 399 12.18 -21.80 6.73
C ILE A 399 13.38 -21.96 7.68
N PRO A 400 13.27 -21.53 8.95
CA PRO A 400 14.27 -21.80 9.98
C PRO A 400 14.81 -23.23 9.96
N GLY A 401 16.14 -23.34 9.84
CA GLY A 401 16.87 -24.62 9.92
C GLY A 401 16.80 -25.50 8.67
N GLN A 402 16.28 -24.99 7.54
CA GLN A 402 16.23 -25.73 6.29
C GLN A 402 17.13 -25.09 5.22
N GLU A 403 17.81 -25.93 4.45
CA GLU A 403 18.53 -25.49 3.25
C GLU A 403 17.63 -25.53 2.02
N GLY A 404 17.79 -24.54 1.13
CA GLY A 404 17.09 -24.50 -0.15
C GLY A 404 17.84 -25.25 -1.25
N CYS A 405 17.11 -25.88 -2.17
CA CYS A 405 17.72 -26.38 -3.40
C CYS A 405 17.84 -25.28 -4.47
N SER A 406 18.65 -25.53 -5.50
CA SER A 406 18.85 -24.63 -6.65
C SER A 406 17.76 -24.75 -7.72
N PHE A 407 16.55 -25.20 -7.39
CA PHE A 407 15.47 -25.32 -8.36
C PHE A 407 15.10 -23.96 -8.95
N PHE A 408 15.00 -23.92 -10.27
CA PHE A 408 14.66 -22.76 -11.07
C PHE A 408 13.90 -23.21 -12.31
N GLN A 409 12.81 -22.52 -12.64
CA GLN A 409 12.08 -22.70 -13.88
C GLN A 409 11.47 -21.36 -14.31
N TRP A 410 11.58 -21.01 -15.59
CA TRP A 410 10.85 -19.85 -16.12
C TRP A 410 9.35 -20.10 -16.07
N ALA A 411 8.60 -19.14 -15.55
CA ALA A 411 7.15 -19.15 -15.59
C ALA A 411 6.68 -18.53 -16.91
N GLU A 412 5.71 -19.18 -17.54
CA GLU A 412 5.09 -18.72 -18.78
C GLU A 412 3.68 -18.22 -18.47
N PHE A 413 3.36 -17.07 -19.03
CA PHE A 413 2.05 -16.43 -18.94
C PHE A 413 1.72 -15.83 -20.31
N ASP A 414 0.45 -15.88 -20.69
CA ASP A 414 -0.06 -15.15 -21.86
C ASP A 414 -0.25 -13.66 -21.56
N ASP A 415 -0.75 -12.87 -22.52
CA ASP A 415 -0.96 -11.43 -22.33
C ASP A 415 -1.96 -11.08 -21.21
N ASP A 416 -2.81 -12.01 -20.79
CA ASP A 416 -3.79 -11.88 -19.70
C ASP A 416 -3.24 -12.35 -18.35
N GLY A 417 -1.99 -12.83 -18.32
CA GLY A 417 -1.37 -13.32 -17.10
C GLY A 417 -1.87 -14.70 -16.69
N ASP A 418 -2.47 -15.44 -17.64
CA ASP A 418 -2.94 -16.80 -17.45
C ASP A 418 -1.81 -17.79 -17.78
N PRO A 419 -1.57 -18.81 -16.93
CA PRO A 419 -0.59 -19.86 -17.22
C PRO A 419 -1.11 -20.85 -18.29
N PRO A 420 -0.25 -21.69 -18.88
CA PRO A 420 -0.63 -22.62 -19.96
C PRO A 420 -1.78 -23.60 -19.62
N TRP A 421 -2.01 -23.87 -18.33
CA TRP A 421 -3.08 -24.75 -17.84
C TRP A 421 -4.38 -24.03 -17.45
N ALA A 422 -4.47 -22.71 -17.65
CA ALA A 422 -5.63 -21.92 -17.23
C ALA A 422 -6.97 -22.43 -17.80
N TRP A 423 -6.97 -22.94 -19.04
CA TRP A 423 -8.16 -23.51 -19.67
C TRP A 423 -8.70 -24.75 -18.92
N ALA A 424 -7.79 -25.59 -18.39
CA ALA A 424 -8.17 -26.79 -17.64
C ALA A 424 -8.81 -26.41 -16.30
N ALA A 425 -8.22 -25.42 -15.60
CA ALA A 425 -8.79 -24.89 -14.36
C ALA A 425 -10.19 -24.28 -14.58
N LYS A 426 -10.39 -23.54 -15.68
CA LYS A 426 -11.72 -22.99 -16.05
C LYS A 426 -12.74 -24.10 -16.32
N ALA A 427 -12.35 -25.18 -16.99
CA ALA A 427 -13.22 -26.31 -17.28
C ALA A 427 -13.64 -27.07 -15.99
N GLU A 428 -12.69 -27.34 -15.09
CA GLU A 428 -12.96 -27.98 -13.81
C GLU A 428 -13.95 -27.17 -12.95
N LYS A 429 -13.74 -25.85 -12.85
CA LYS A 429 -14.64 -24.98 -12.09
C LYS A 429 -16.06 -24.98 -12.64
N LYS A 430 -16.20 -24.93 -13.97
CA LYS A 430 -17.52 -25.01 -14.62
C LYS A 430 -18.23 -26.32 -14.26
N THR A 431 -17.52 -27.45 -14.30
CA THR A 431 -18.09 -28.74 -13.91
C THR A 431 -18.43 -28.85 -12.42
N ALA A 432 -17.68 -28.18 -11.53
CA ALA A 432 -17.97 -28.15 -10.10
C ALA A 432 -19.25 -27.36 -9.80
N VAL A 433 -19.39 -26.17 -10.39
CA VAL A 433 -20.61 -25.34 -10.25
C VAL A 433 -21.84 -26.06 -10.81
N GLU A 434 -21.72 -26.69 -11.98
CA GLU A 434 -22.82 -27.47 -12.57
C GLU A 434 -23.23 -28.66 -11.69
N ARG A 435 -22.29 -29.28 -10.97
CA ARG A 435 -22.57 -30.35 -10.01
C ARG A 435 -23.26 -29.82 -8.75
N GLU A 436 -22.80 -28.72 -8.17
CA GLU A 436 -23.45 -28.09 -7.01
C GLU A 436 -24.88 -27.62 -7.33
N ASP A 437 -25.08 -26.99 -8.49
CA ASP A 437 -26.41 -26.58 -8.96
C ASP A 437 -27.33 -27.78 -9.21
N SER A 438 -26.79 -28.93 -9.64
CA SER A 438 -27.56 -30.16 -9.81
C SER A 438 -27.95 -30.83 -8.50
N LEU A 439 -27.10 -30.71 -7.46
CA LEU A 439 -27.36 -31.25 -6.12
C LEU A 439 -28.35 -30.38 -5.33
N CYS A 440 -28.38 -29.07 -5.59
CA CYS A 440 -29.33 -28.13 -4.97
C CYS A 440 -30.74 -28.14 -5.60
N ARG A 441 -30.97 -28.87 -6.70
CA ARG A 441 -32.30 -29.09 -7.26
C ARG A 441 -32.91 -30.34 -6.65
N GLU A 442 -33.70 -30.17 -5.59
CA GLU A 442 -34.58 -31.25 -5.12
C GLU A 442 -35.53 -31.71 -6.25
N PRO A 443 -35.83 -33.01 -6.38
CA PRO A 443 -36.83 -33.47 -7.33
C PRO A 443 -38.18 -32.86 -6.95
N ARG A 444 -38.80 -32.12 -7.88
CA ARG A 444 -40.19 -31.69 -7.72
C ARG A 444 -41.05 -32.93 -7.57
N ASP A 445 -41.67 -33.08 -6.41
CA ASP A 445 -42.66 -34.11 -6.11
C ASP A 445 -43.87 -33.90 -7.04
N GLU A 446 -43.89 -34.62 -8.17
CA GLU A 446 -45.06 -34.73 -9.05
C GLU A 446 -46.09 -35.66 -8.41
N SER A 447 -46.72 -35.21 -7.33
CA SER A 447 -47.90 -35.86 -6.74
C SER A 447 -49.06 -34.87 -6.61
N VAL A 448 -49.50 -34.31 -7.74
CA VAL A 448 -50.76 -33.54 -7.82
C VAL A 448 -51.82 -34.34 -8.55
N GLY A 449 -52.65 -35.02 -7.74
CA GLY A 449 -54.10 -35.23 -7.89
C GLY A 449 -54.68 -35.58 -9.27
N GLN A 450 -55.04 -36.85 -9.46
CA GLN A 450 -56.09 -37.24 -10.41
C GLN A 450 -57.44 -36.65 -9.97
N PRO A 451 -58.20 -35.97 -10.86
CA PRO A 451 -59.56 -35.56 -10.55
C PRO A 451 -60.54 -36.73 -10.75
N THR A 452 -61.28 -37.05 -9.69
CA THR A 452 -62.43 -37.95 -9.71
C THR A 452 -63.51 -37.43 -10.66
N LYS A 453 -63.84 -38.22 -11.70
CA LYS A 453 -65.02 -37.99 -12.55
C LYS A 453 -66.31 -38.30 -11.77
N ARG A 454 -67.20 -37.32 -11.67
CA ARG A 454 -68.65 -37.51 -11.53
C ARG A 454 -69.30 -36.94 -12.79
N GLY A 455 -70.21 -37.70 -13.40
CA GLY A 455 -70.96 -37.33 -14.60
C GLY A 455 -70.79 -38.36 -15.70
#